data_AF-A0A924U2D4-F1
#
_entry.id   AF-A0A924U2D4-F1
#
_cell.length_a   1.000
_cell.length_b   1.000
_cell.length_c   1.000
_cell.angle_alpha   90.00
_cell.angle_beta   90.00
_cell.angle_gamma   90.00
#
_symmetry.space_group_name_H-M   'P 1'
#
loop_
_entity.id
_entity.type
_entity.pdbx_description
1 polymer ?
#
loop_
_entity_poly.entity_id
_entity_poly.type
_entity_poly.pdbx_seq_one_letter_code
_entity_poly.pdbx_strand_id
1 'polypeptide(L)'
;AGDVARPAAGESTRPVAHESSTPAALTGTTEFSFGTGGPAIVSMQPDDGGQIAQDQFFLLRLNGAAVEATVLANAWCEVEGIGERIGVRVIGGDAREQLLKARHIDELQAERSLVLTCQRPLPHVAAMRFVWGKGIGAAPNPKLTTRVEQRFRFTVRPAFTAEFSCVHHRANA
;
A
#
# COMPACT_ATOMS: atom_id res chain seq x y z
N ALA A 1 -61.97 8.93 54.56
CA ALA A 1 -61.77 8.14 55.80
C ALA A 1 -62.17 6.71 55.49
N GLY A 2 -61.35 5.67 55.61
CA GLY A 2 -60.02 5.57 56.20
C GLY A 2 -59.22 4.46 55.54
N ASP A 3 -57.94 4.49 55.86
CA ASP A 3 -56.82 3.75 55.31
C ASP A 3 -56.52 2.45 56.10
N VAL A 4 -55.69 1.60 55.48
CA VAL A 4 -54.85 0.51 56.02
C VAL A 4 -55.48 -0.77 56.62
N ALA A 5 -55.15 -1.92 56.01
CA ALA A 5 -54.54 -3.07 56.71
C ALA A 5 -53.79 -4.03 55.75
N ARG A 6 -52.52 -4.33 56.10
CA ARG A 6 -51.54 -5.25 55.45
C ARG A 6 -51.81 -6.73 55.82
N PRO A 7 -51.31 -7.72 55.06
CA PRO A 7 -50.06 -8.45 55.44
C PRO A 7 -49.17 -8.80 54.22
N ALA A 8 -47.83 -8.80 54.24
CA ALA A 8 -46.80 -9.60 54.94
C ALA A 8 -46.23 -10.78 54.08
N ALA A 9 -44.89 -10.76 53.90
CA ALA A 9 -43.96 -11.83 53.46
C ALA A 9 -44.20 -12.45 52.06
N GLY A 10 -43.23 -12.64 51.15
CA GLY A 10 -41.79 -12.81 51.27
C GLY A 10 -41.44 -14.18 50.67
N GLU A 11 -41.09 -14.26 49.38
CA GLU A 11 -40.56 -15.49 48.77
C GLU A 11 -39.39 -15.17 47.84
N SER A 12 -38.25 -15.75 48.21
CA SER A 12 -36.96 -15.73 47.55
C SER A 12 -37.02 -16.34 46.15
N THR A 13 -36.83 -15.54 45.11
CA THR A 13 -36.70 -16.05 43.74
C THR A 13 -35.24 -16.41 43.46
N ARG A 14 -35.00 -17.71 43.35
CA ARG A 14 -33.74 -18.36 42.97
C ARG A 14 -33.28 -17.86 41.58
N PRO A 15 -31.96 -17.76 41.33
CA PRO A 15 -31.46 -17.49 39.99
C PRO A 15 -31.80 -18.66 39.06
N VAL A 16 -32.36 -18.34 37.89
CA VAL A 16 -32.62 -19.29 36.81
C VAL A 16 -31.27 -19.67 36.22
N ALA A 17 -30.95 -20.96 36.26
CA ALA A 17 -29.81 -21.51 35.55
C ALA A 17 -30.02 -21.29 34.04
N HIS A 18 -29.20 -20.44 33.43
CA HIS A 18 -29.07 -20.44 31.98
C HIS A 18 -28.32 -21.70 31.58
N GLU A 19 -28.99 -22.56 30.83
CA GLU A 19 -28.41 -23.74 30.20
C GLU A 19 -27.11 -23.38 29.48
N SER A 20 -26.03 -23.97 29.98
CA SER A 20 -24.73 -24.02 29.34
C SER A 20 -24.90 -24.64 27.95
N SER A 21 -24.90 -23.80 26.92
CA SER A 21 -24.66 -24.29 25.56
C SER A 21 -23.27 -24.91 25.54
N THR A 22 -23.24 -26.24 25.43
CA THR A 22 -22.01 -26.98 25.23
C THR A 22 -21.40 -26.51 23.91
N PRO A 23 -20.13 -26.06 23.87
CA PRO A 23 -19.48 -25.82 22.59
C PRO A 23 -19.30 -27.19 21.95
N ALA A 24 -20.08 -27.47 20.91
CA ALA A 24 -19.77 -28.57 20.01
C ALA A 24 -18.35 -28.31 19.48
N ALA A 25 -17.40 -29.16 19.87
CA ALA A 25 -16.04 -29.06 19.39
C ALA A 25 -16.08 -29.22 17.87
N LEU A 26 -15.73 -28.13 17.16
CA LEU A 26 -15.53 -28.15 15.72
C LEU A 26 -14.31 -29.04 15.44
N THR A 27 -14.55 -30.34 15.26
CA THR A 27 -13.53 -31.32 14.87
C THR A 27 -13.41 -31.33 13.36
N GLY A 28 -12.57 -30.42 12.87
CA GLY A 28 -12.11 -30.34 11.49
C GLY A 28 -11.00 -29.29 11.41
N THR A 29 -10.09 -29.42 10.45
CA THR A 29 -9.11 -28.37 10.17
C THR A 29 -9.89 -27.13 9.69
N THR A 30 -10.24 -26.25 10.62
CA THR A 30 -10.98 -25.04 10.34
C THR A 30 -10.05 -24.02 9.70
N GLU A 31 -9.91 -24.09 8.37
CA GLU A 31 -9.32 -23.01 7.60
C GLU A 31 -10.34 -21.87 7.47
N PHE A 32 -10.15 -20.82 8.28
CA PHE A 32 -10.86 -19.57 8.11
C PHE A 32 -10.06 -18.66 7.16
N SER A 33 -10.56 -18.43 5.94
CA SER A 33 -9.98 -17.43 5.04
C SER A 33 -10.78 -16.12 5.09
N PHE A 34 -10.27 -15.12 5.81
CA PHE A 34 -10.79 -13.76 5.72
C PHE A 34 -10.03 -13.03 4.62
N GLY A 35 -10.62 -12.99 3.42
CA GLY A 35 -10.04 -12.30 2.26
C GLY A 35 -10.23 -10.79 2.37
N THR A 36 -9.27 -10.09 3.00
CA THR A 36 -8.94 -8.75 2.50
C THR A 36 -8.56 -8.94 1.03
N GLY A 37 -9.04 -8.11 0.09
CA GLY A 37 -8.69 -8.28 -1.32
C GLY A 37 -7.17 -8.42 -1.52
N GLY A 38 -6.73 -8.87 -2.70
CA GLY A 38 -5.28 -9.00 -2.95
C GLY A 38 -4.52 -7.67 -2.75
N PRO A 39 -3.18 -7.72 -2.79
CA PRO A 39 -2.33 -6.66 -2.26
C PRO A 39 -2.74 -5.26 -2.70
N ALA A 40 -2.83 -4.34 -1.75
CA ALA A 40 -3.19 -2.96 -1.97
C ALA A 40 -2.12 -2.05 -1.37
N ILE A 41 -1.85 -0.94 -2.03
CA ILE A 41 -0.95 0.10 -1.54
C ILE A 41 -1.66 0.82 -0.39
N VAL A 42 -1.08 0.75 0.81
CA VAL A 42 -1.56 1.46 2.01
C VAL A 42 -0.85 2.79 2.20
N SER A 43 0.38 2.93 1.67
CA SER A 43 1.07 4.21 1.58
C SER A 43 2.10 4.17 0.46
N MET A 44 2.30 5.30 -0.20
CA MET A 44 3.28 5.48 -1.28
C MET A 44 4.11 6.72 -0.97
N GLN A 45 5.41 6.65 -1.26
CA GLN A 45 6.29 7.81 -1.28
C GLN A 45 6.93 7.93 -2.66
N PRO A 46 6.94 9.11 -3.29
CA PRO A 46 6.28 10.35 -2.86
C PRO A 46 4.75 10.20 -2.76
N ASP A 47 4.10 11.05 -1.97
CA ASP A 47 2.65 11.02 -1.76
C ASP A 47 1.88 11.46 -3.02
N ASP A 48 0.61 11.01 -3.14
CA ASP A 48 -0.29 11.40 -4.24
C ASP A 48 -0.38 12.93 -4.37
N GLY A 49 -0.32 13.41 -5.62
CA GLY A 49 -0.35 14.83 -5.96
C GLY A 49 1.02 15.53 -5.93
N GLY A 50 2.10 14.81 -5.58
CA GLY A 50 3.45 15.36 -5.52
C GLY A 50 4.07 15.73 -6.88
N GLN A 51 5.12 16.55 -6.82
CA GLN A 51 6.02 16.77 -7.95
C GLN A 51 7.20 15.80 -7.90
N ILE A 52 7.55 15.20 -9.05
CA ILE A 52 8.55 14.12 -9.13
C ILE A 52 9.60 14.36 -10.23
N ALA A 53 10.75 13.70 -10.11
CA ALA A 53 11.74 13.63 -11.18
C ALA A 53 11.32 12.66 -12.30
N GLN A 54 12.01 12.69 -13.44
CA GLN A 54 11.69 11.83 -14.58
C GLN A 54 11.99 10.35 -14.32
N ASP A 55 12.97 10.08 -13.46
CA ASP A 55 13.49 8.78 -13.04
C ASP A 55 13.08 8.43 -11.61
N GLN A 56 11.93 8.96 -11.17
CA GLN A 56 11.44 8.81 -9.80
C GLN A 56 11.38 7.34 -9.34
N PHE A 57 11.80 7.13 -8.10
CA PHE A 57 11.56 5.89 -7.36
C PHE A 57 10.33 6.04 -6.46
N PHE A 58 9.49 5.02 -6.44
CA PHE A 58 8.32 4.93 -5.59
C PHE A 58 8.54 3.87 -4.51
N LEU A 59 8.52 4.29 -3.25
CA LEU A 59 8.53 3.37 -2.12
C LEU A 59 7.09 3.09 -1.71
N LEU A 60 6.66 1.86 -1.93
CA LEU A 60 5.31 1.38 -1.65
C LEU A 60 5.33 0.57 -0.37
N ARG A 61 4.35 0.79 0.49
CA ARG A 61 3.98 -0.14 1.55
C ARG A 61 2.62 -0.74 1.20
N LEU A 62 2.54 -2.05 1.23
CA LEU A 62 1.35 -2.82 0.93
C LEU A 62 0.68 -3.30 2.22
N ASN A 63 -0.61 -3.64 2.14
CA ASN A 63 -1.31 -4.34 3.23
C ASN A 63 -0.81 -5.79 3.43
N GLY A 64 -0.14 -6.36 2.44
CA GLY A 64 0.51 -7.67 2.47
C GLY A 64 1.49 -7.84 1.30
N ALA A 65 2.40 -8.81 1.42
CA ALA A 65 3.39 -9.08 0.39
C ALA A 65 2.74 -9.49 -0.95
N ALA A 66 3.31 -9.01 -2.06
CA ALA A 66 2.83 -9.27 -3.41
C ALA A 66 3.80 -10.18 -4.18
N VAL A 67 3.26 -10.97 -5.11
CA VAL A 67 4.09 -11.74 -6.05
C VAL A 67 4.68 -10.79 -7.08
N GLU A 68 5.99 -10.61 -7.05
CA GLU A 68 6.72 -9.62 -7.88
C GLU A 68 6.39 -9.73 -9.37
N ALA A 69 6.37 -10.94 -9.93
CA ALA A 69 6.04 -11.14 -11.35
C ALA A 69 4.65 -10.58 -11.73
N THR A 70 3.67 -10.69 -10.83
CA THR A 70 2.33 -10.14 -11.05
C THR A 70 2.30 -8.61 -10.90
N VAL A 71 3.19 -8.03 -10.09
CA VAL A 71 3.38 -6.58 -10.01
C VAL A 71 3.92 -6.04 -11.32
N LEU A 72 4.98 -6.64 -11.86
CA LEU A 72 5.58 -6.23 -13.13
C LEU A 72 4.61 -6.32 -14.31
N ALA A 73 3.67 -7.28 -14.27
CA ALA A 73 2.66 -7.46 -15.31
C ALA A 73 1.47 -6.48 -15.19
N ASN A 74 1.15 -5.99 -13.99
CA ASN A 74 -0.10 -5.27 -13.73
C ASN A 74 0.07 -3.88 -13.07
N ALA A 75 1.29 -3.43 -12.82
CA ALA A 75 1.58 -2.06 -12.40
C ALA A 75 2.28 -1.29 -13.52
N TRP A 76 1.90 -0.04 -13.74
CA TRP A 76 2.45 0.80 -14.80
C TRP A 76 2.41 2.28 -14.46
N CYS A 77 3.23 3.05 -15.15
CA CYS A 77 3.17 4.49 -15.22
C CYS A 77 2.39 4.90 -16.48
N GLU A 78 1.45 5.83 -16.38
CA GLU A 78 0.64 6.31 -17.49
C GLU A 78 0.81 7.83 -17.61
N VAL A 79 1.20 8.31 -18.79
CA VAL A 79 1.35 9.75 -19.05
C VAL A 79 0.08 10.29 -19.67
N GLU A 80 -0.44 11.38 -19.11
CA GLU A 80 -1.66 12.01 -19.62
C GLU A 80 -1.44 12.56 -21.04
N GLY A 81 -2.45 12.40 -21.89
CA GLY A 81 -2.42 12.83 -23.30
C GLY A 81 -1.71 11.88 -24.27
N ILE A 82 -0.85 10.97 -23.79
CA ILE A 82 -0.14 10.00 -24.64
C ILE A 82 -0.89 8.65 -24.70
N GLY A 83 -1.62 8.29 -23.64
CA GLY A 83 -2.35 7.01 -23.55
C GLY A 83 -1.45 5.77 -23.49
N GLU A 84 -0.13 5.97 -23.50
CA GLU A 84 0.87 4.89 -23.43
C GLU A 84 1.06 4.44 -21.98
N ARG A 85 1.11 3.11 -21.80
CA ARG A 85 1.47 2.47 -20.53
C ARG A 85 2.96 2.16 -20.54
N ILE A 86 3.68 2.74 -19.58
CA ILE A 86 5.09 2.48 -19.33
C ILE A 86 5.18 1.47 -18.19
N GLY A 87 5.76 0.29 -18.44
CA GLY A 87 5.91 -0.72 -17.39
C GLY A 87 6.75 -0.22 -16.21
N VAL A 88 6.64 -0.90 -15.07
CA VAL A 88 7.51 -0.66 -13.91
C VAL A 88 8.68 -1.64 -13.86
N ARG A 89 9.69 -1.30 -13.06
CA ARG A 89 10.80 -2.16 -12.68
C ARG A 89 10.96 -2.15 -11.17
N VAL A 90 11.28 -3.30 -10.60
CA VAL A 90 11.55 -3.45 -9.17
C VAL A 90 13.01 -3.14 -8.89
N ILE A 91 13.26 -2.43 -7.80
CA ILE A 91 14.58 -2.17 -7.25
C ILE A 91 14.78 -3.08 -6.05
N GLY A 92 15.71 -4.04 -6.19
CA GLY A 92 16.08 -5.01 -5.16
C GLY A 92 17.52 -4.82 -4.67
N GLY A 93 18.03 -5.84 -3.96
CA GLY A 93 19.41 -5.92 -3.47
C GLY A 93 19.82 -4.78 -2.54
N ASP A 94 21.12 -4.51 -2.48
CA ASP A 94 21.74 -3.54 -1.57
C ASP A 94 21.11 -2.14 -1.64
N ALA A 95 20.73 -1.69 -2.84
CA ALA A 95 20.11 -0.38 -3.03
C ALA A 95 18.77 -0.29 -2.29
N ARG A 96 17.97 -1.34 -2.36
CA ARG A 96 16.70 -1.43 -1.62
C ARG A 96 16.95 -1.48 -0.13
N GLU A 97 17.89 -2.31 0.32
CA GLU A 97 18.18 -2.48 1.75
C GLU A 97 18.67 -1.18 2.39
N GLN A 98 19.57 -0.46 1.72
CA GLN A 98 20.04 0.85 2.18
C GLN A 98 18.90 1.87 2.26
N LEU A 99 18.00 1.91 1.27
CA LEU A 99 16.83 2.78 1.31
C LEU A 99 15.93 2.45 2.50
N LEU A 100 15.56 1.18 2.69
CA LEU A 100 14.68 0.79 3.79
C LEU A 100 15.30 1.11 5.15
N LYS A 101 16.60 0.86 5.32
CA LYS A 101 17.36 1.24 6.53
C LYS A 101 17.33 2.75 6.77
N ALA A 102 17.57 3.56 5.74
CA ALA A 102 17.54 5.02 5.83
C ALA A 102 16.14 5.57 6.17
N ARG A 103 15.08 4.84 5.85
CA ARG A 103 13.69 5.17 6.20
C ARG A 103 13.23 4.55 7.52
N HIS A 104 14.12 3.88 8.26
CA HIS A 104 13.81 3.18 9.51
C HIS A 104 12.67 2.17 9.37
N ILE A 105 12.62 1.47 8.24
CA ILE A 105 11.63 0.44 7.97
C ILE A 105 12.12 -0.89 8.54
N ASP A 106 11.36 -1.45 9.48
CA ASP A 106 11.64 -2.76 10.09
C ASP A 106 11.42 -3.93 9.12
N GLU A 107 11.89 -5.12 9.48
CA GLU A 107 11.84 -6.33 8.63
C GLU A 107 10.42 -6.74 8.24
N LEU A 108 9.47 -6.69 9.18
CA LEU A 108 8.06 -7.02 8.92
C LEU A 108 7.43 -6.04 7.92
N GLN A 109 7.78 -4.76 8.01
CA GLN A 109 7.37 -3.76 7.03
C GLN A 109 8.11 -3.93 5.70
N ALA A 110 9.39 -4.32 5.72
CA ALA A 110 10.18 -4.57 4.53
C ALA A 110 9.58 -5.69 3.68
N GLU A 111 9.08 -6.78 4.26
CA GLU A 111 8.44 -7.89 3.51
C GLU A 111 7.25 -7.45 2.65
N ARG A 112 6.52 -6.44 3.11
CA ARG A 112 5.37 -5.86 2.40
C ARG A 112 5.70 -4.52 1.73
N SER A 113 6.98 -4.20 1.56
CA SER A 113 7.41 -2.96 0.90
C SER A 113 8.10 -3.23 -0.43
N LEU A 114 7.77 -2.45 -1.45
CA LEU A 114 8.36 -2.52 -2.78
C LEU A 114 8.95 -1.16 -3.15
N VAL A 115 10.08 -1.19 -3.87
CA VAL A 115 10.66 0.01 -4.46
C VAL A 115 10.56 -0.15 -5.96
N LEU A 116 9.79 0.72 -6.61
CA LEU A 116 9.51 0.64 -8.04
C LEU A 116 9.98 1.89 -8.77
N THR A 117 10.28 1.77 -10.05
CA THR A 117 10.51 2.90 -10.95
C THR A 117 9.88 2.62 -12.30
N CYS A 118 9.56 3.65 -13.08
CA CYS A 118 9.10 3.47 -14.45
C CYS A 118 10.26 2.95 -15.33
N GLN A 119 9.98 2.09 -16.31
CA GLN A 119 11.01 1.48 -17.16
C GLN A 119 11.71 2.47 -18.10
N ARG A 120 11.07 3.62 -18.37
CA ARG A 120 11.62 4.70 -19.19
C ARG A 120 11.47 6.03 -18.46
N PRO A 121 12.37 7.01 -18.71
CA PRO A 121 12.23 8.36 -18.18
C PRO A 121 10.88 8.97 -18.56
N LEU A 122 10.22 9.59 -17.59
CA LEU A 122 8.95 10.27 -17.81
C LEU A 122 9.16 11.60 -18.56
N PRO A 123 8.25 11.99 -19.46
CA PRO A 123 8.36 13.28 -20.14
C PRO A 123 8.33 14.46 -19.15
N HIS A 124 9.12 15.50 -19.42
CA HIS A 124 9.14 16.70 -18.59
C HIS A 124 7.81 17.44 -18.63
N VAL A 125 7.46 18.12 -17.52
CA VAL A 125 6.26 18.96 -17.43
C VAL A 125 4.98 18.18 -17.78
N ALA A 126 5.00 16.86 -17.57
CA ALA A 126 3.87 15.99 -17.86
C ALA A 126 3.09 15.66 -16.59
N ALA A 127 1.77 15.63 -16.70
CA ALA A 127 0.93 14.95 -15.73
C ALA A 127 1.03 13.44 -15.97
N MET A 128 1.21 12.68 -14.90
CA MET A 128 1.32 11.22 -14.99
C MET A 128 0.62 10.55 -13.81
N ARG A 129 0.28 9.28 -14.00
CA ARG A 129 -0.33 8.42 -12.99
C ARG A 129 0.51 7.18 -12.77
N PHE A 130 0.86 6.87 -11.53
CA PHE A 130 1.25 5.52 -11.15
C PHE A 130 -0.02 4.70 -10.94
N VAL A 131 -0.12 3.56 -11.61
CA VAL A 131 -1.29 2.69 -11.55
C VAL A 131 -0.92 1.34 -10.96
N TRP A 132 -1.62 0.97 -9.90
CA TRP A 132 -1.60 -0.36 -9.29
C TRP A 132 -2.83 -1.12 -9.78
N GLY A 133 -2.63 -1.96 -10.80
CA GLY A 133 -3.71 -2.61 -11.53
C GLY A 133 -4.32 -3.81 -10.82
N LYS A 134 -5.39 -4.33 -11.44
CA LYS A 134 -6.03 -5.58 -11.02
C LYS A 134 -5.14 -6.77 -11.36
N GLY A 135 -5.29 -7.88 -10.63
CA GLY A 135 -4.58 -9.13 -10.94
C GLY A 135 -3.24 -9.32 -10.21
N ILE A 136 -2.80 -8.35 -9.40
CA ILE A 136 -1.61 -8.50 -8.57
C ILE A 136 -1.91 -9.49 -7.43
N GLY A 137 -1.16 -10.59 -7.35
CA GLY A 137 -1.42 -11.70 -6.43
C GLY A 137 -0.73 -11.52 -5.08
N ALA A 138 -1.37 -11.96 -4.00
CA ALA A 138 -0.74 -12.04 -2.68
C ALA A 138 0.32 -13.15 -2.64
N ALA A 139 1.49 -12.87 -2.07
CA ALA A 139 2.55 -13.87 -1.96
C ALA A 139 2.13 -15.14 -1.17
N PRO A 140 1.39 -15.03 -0.04
CA PRO A 140 0.92 -16.22 0.69
C PRO A 140 -0.12 -17.05 -0.07
N ASN A 141 -0.90 -16.41 -0.96
CA ASN A 141 -1.91 -17.08 -1.78
C ASN A 141 -2.13 -16.30 -3.09
N PRO A 142 -1.46 -16.67 -4.20
CA PRO A 142 -1.53 -15.93 -5.46
C PRO A 142 -2.93 -15.87 -6.09
N LYS A 143 -3.90 -16.69 -5.64
CA LYS A 143 -5.30 -16.61 -6.09
C LYS A 143 -6.03 -15.39 -5.53
N LEU A 144 -5.54 -14.81 -4.43
CA LEU A 144 -6.05 -13.56 -3.88
C LEU A 144 -5.42 -12.39 -4.62
N THR A 145 -6.14 -11.89 -5.63
CA THR A 145 -5.65 -10.81 -6.49
C THR A 145 -6.27 -9.47 -6.15
N THR A 146 -5.53 -8.39 -6.40
CA THR A 146 -6.03 -7.02 -6.37
C THR A 146 -7.24 -6.89 -7.29
N ARG A 147 -8.35 -6.36 -6.76
CA ARG A 147 -9.62 -6.20 -7.50
C ARG A 147 -9.93 -4.75 -7.85
N VAL A 148 -9.50 -3.83 -7.00
CA VAL A 148 -9.68 -2.38 -7.17
C VAL A 148 -8.35 -1.80 -7.62
N GLU A 149 -8.36 -1.17 -8.78
CA GLU A 149 -7.21 -0.44 -9.28
C GLU A 149 -6.99 0.83 -8.45
N GLN A 150 -5.75 1.09 -8.05
CA GLN A 150 -5.38 2.34 -7.36
C GLN A 150 -4.57 3.22 -8.31
N ARG A 151 -4.87 4.52 -8.31
CA ARG A 151 -4.20 5.51 -9.16
C ARG A 151 -3.65 6.62 -8.28
N PHE A 152 -2.39 6.96 -8.49
CA PHE A 152 -1.67 8.03 -7.79
C PHE A 152 -1.18 9.00 -8.87
N ARG A 153 -1.49 10.27 -8.72
CA ARG A 153 -1.22 11.34 -9.68
C ARG A 153 0.03 12.09 -9.29
N PHE A 154 0.81 12.47 -10.28
CA PHE A 154 2.03 13.24 -10.10
C PHE A 154 2.23 14.22 -11.24
N THR A 155 3.01 15.27 -10.96
CA THR A 155 3.52 16.17 -12.00
C THR A 155 5.03 15.99 -12.14
N VAL A 156 5.50 15.70 -13.35
CA VAL A 156 6.94 15.59 -13.62
C VAL A 156 7.53 16.99 -13.69
N ARG A 157 8.60 17.24 -12.94
CA ARG A 157 9.29 18.53 -12.93
C ARG A 157 9.88 18.88 -14.31
N PRO A 158 10.14 20.17 -14.58
CA PRO A 158 10.88 20.59 -15.76
C PRO A 158 12.26 19.95 -15.85
N ALA A 159 12.82 19.93 -17.06
CA ALA A 159 14.21 19.57 -17.26
C ALA A 159 15.10 20.47 -16.42
N PHE A 160 16.13 19.88 -15.81
CA PHE A 160 17.18 20.68 -15.21
C PHE A 160 18.03 21.28 -16.33
N THR A 161 17.95 22.59 -16.52
CA THR A 161 18.85 23.32 -17.43
C THR A 161 20.09 23.72 -16.63
N ALA A 162 21.24 23.16 -16.99
CA ALA A 162 22.53 23.61 -16.48
C ALA A 162 23.15 24.59 -17.50
N GLU A 163 23.34 25.85 -17.11
CA GLU A 163 24.08 26.82 -17.91
C GLU A 163 25.52 26.89 -17.40
N PHE A 164 26.48 26.57 -18.27
CA PHE A 164 27.91 26.71 -17.98
C PHE A 164 28.42 27.97 -18.65
N SER A 165 28.76 29.00 -17.87
CA SER A 165 29.50 30.16 -18.36
C SER A 165 30.98 30.02 -17.99
N CYS A 166 31.84 29.93 -19.00
CA CYS A 166 33.28 29.94 -18.80
C CYS A 166 33.77 31.38 -18.92
N VAL A 167 33.98 32.05 -17.79
CA VAL A 167 34.68 33.35 -17.77
C VAL A 167 36.17 33.11 -17.95
N HIS A 168 36.67 33.43 -19.14
CA HIS A 168 38.10 33.38 -19.45
C HIS A 168 38.80 34.49 -18.66
N HIS A 169 39.43 34.15 -17.54
CA HIS A 169 40.29 35.07 -16.82
C HIS A 169 41.60 35.25 -17.58
N ARG A 170 41.80 36.41 -18.20
CA ARG A 170 43.13 36.78 -18.73
C ARG A 170 44.04 37.07 -17.54
N ALA A 171 45.04 36.23 -17.31
CA ALA A 171 46.20 36.61 -16.53
C ALA A 171 47.05 37.56 -17.39
N ASN A 172 47.13 38.84 -17.02
CA ASN A 172 48.10 39.75 -17.60
C ASN A 172 49.48 39.47 -16.97
N ALA A 173 50.48 39.37 -17.84
CA ALA A 173 51.90 39.19 -17.53
C ALA A 173 52.52 40.42 -16.86
#